data_AF-A0A4Q5R187-F1
#
_entry.id   AF-A0A4Q5R187-F1
#
_cell.length_a   1.000
_cell.length_b   1.000
_cell.length_c   1.000
_cell.angle_alpha   90.00
_cell.angle_beta   90.00
_cell.angle_gamma   90.00
#
_symmetry.space_group_name_H-M   'P 1'
#
loop_
_entity.id
_entity.type
_entity.pdbx_description
1 polymer ?
#
loop_
_entity_poly.entity_id
_entity_poly.type
_entity_poly.pdbx_seq_one_letter_code
_entity_poly.pdbx_strand_id
1 'polypeptide(L)' 'MDTPQLVDKVQPEDIARTFEAAVNVFQGKTEHMDDLLKNGGTLLRKVSKNFTSTQMILAVAALAVVSIVVVKRAVDNE' A
#
# COMPACT_ATOMS: atom_id res chain seq x y z
N MET A 1 27.28 -0.17 11.94
CA MET A 1 26.39 0.89 11.45
C MET A 1 25.94 0.38 10.09
N ASP A 2 24.80 -0.32 10.03
CA ASP A 2 24.45 -1.08 8.83
C ASP A 2 22.93 -0.97 8.62
N THR A 3 22.51 0.11 7.98
CA THR A 3 21.13 0.27 7.49
C THR A 3 20.93 -0.63 6.26
N PRO A 4 20.05 -1.65 6.31
CA PRO A 4 19.83 -2.55 5.19
C PRO A 4 19.09 -1.83 4.06
N GLN A 5 19.58 -2.05 2.84
CA GLN A 5 19.22 -1.45 1.55
C GLN A 5 17.78 -1.75 1.11
N LEU A 6 16.79 -1.28 1.87
CA LEU A 6 15.40 -1.70 1.76
C LEU A 6 14.63 -1.11 0.56
N VAL A 7 15.25 -0.34 -0.33
CA VAL A 7 14.53 0.58 -1.24
C VAL A 7 14.89 0.41 -2.72
N ASP A 8 15.77 -0.51 -3.10
CA ASP A 8 16.39 -0.44 -4.44
C ASP A 8 15.59 -1.08 -5.60
N LYS A 9 14.30 -1.36 -5.42
CA LYS A 9 13.48 -1.98 -6.49
C LYS A 9 12.04 -1.53 -6.62
N VAL A 10 11.63 -0.51 -5.86
CA VAL A 10 10.38 0.20 -6.10
C VAL A 10 10.74 1.68 -6.12
N GLN A 11 10.68 2.30 -7.29
CA GLN A 11 10.99 3.72 -7.39
C GLN A 11 9.93 4.51 -6.60
N PRO A 12 10.32 5.51 -5.79
CA PRO A 12 9.40 6.34 -5.02
C PRO A 12 8.22 6.89 -5.86
N GLU A 13 8.51 7.17 -7.13
CA GLU A 13 7.58 7.66 -8.14
C GLU A 13 6.51 6.61 -8.50
N ASP A 14 6.88 5.33 -8.57
CA ASP A 14 5.95 4.23 -8.84
C ASP A 14 5.00 4.00 -7.66
N ILE A 15 5.49 4.18 -6.44
CA ILE A 15 4.67 4.12 -5.22
C ILE A 15 3.65 5.25 -5.24
N ALA A 16 4.09 6.48 -5.51
CA ALA A 16 3.23 7.66 -5.56
C ALA A 16 2.12 7.50 -6.61
N ARG A 17 2.47 7.07 -7.83
CA ARG A 17 1.48 6.85 -8.91
C ARG A 17 0.47 5.75 -8.57
N THR A 18 0.90 4.68 -7.90
CA THR A 18 0.01 3.61 -7.44
C THR A 18 -0.93 4.09 -6.34
N PHE A 19 -0.43 4.95 -5.45
CA PHE A 19 -1.21 5.54 -4.38
C PHE A 19 -2.25 6.53 -4.91
N GLU A 20 -1.86 7.40 -5.86
CA GLU A 20 -2.78 8.29 -6.57
C GLU A 20 -3.88 7.51 -7.30
N ALA A 21 -3.52 6.43 -7.99
CA ALA A 21 -4.50 5.59 -8.69
C ALA A 21 -5.45 4.88 -7.71
N ALA A 22 -4.94 4.37 -6.58
CA ALA A 22 -5.76 3.77 -5.53
C ALA A 22 -6.72 4.79 -4.91
N VAL A 23 -6.24 5.98 -4.58
CA VAL A 23 -7.05 7.09 -4.05
C VAL A 23 -8.12 7.53 -5.06
N ASN A 24 -7.76 7.68 -6.34
CA ASN A 24 -8.70 8.07 -7.39
C ASN A 24 -9.81 7.03 -7.62
N VAL A 25 -9.54 5.74 -7.45
CA VAL A 25 -10.59 4.70 -7.57
C VAL A 25 -11.46 4.60 -6.33
N PHE A 26 -10.91 4.83 -5.14
CA PHE A 26 -11.72 5.05 -3.93
C PHE A 26 -12.63 6.29 -4.05
N GLN A 27 -12.29 7.27 -4.88
CA GLN A 27 -13.10 8.45 -5.20
C GLN A 27 -14.19 8.20 -6.28
N GLY A 28 -14.44 6.94 -6.68
CA GLY A 28 -15.63 6.59 -7.48
C GLY A 28 -15.43 6.53 -9.00
N LYS A 29 -14.19 6.62 -9.51
CA LYS A 29 -13.87 6.33 -10.92
C LYS A 29 -13.61 4.84 -11.14
N THR A 30 -14.69 4.07 -11.34
CA THR A 30 -14.64 2.62 -11.57
C THR A 30 -14.02 2.20 -12.92
N GLU A 31 -13.71 3.15 -13.80
CA GLU A 31 -13.16 2.90 -15.15
C GLU A 31 -11.78 2.22 -15.14
N HIS A 32 -11.02 2.36 -14.06
CA HIS A 32 -9.69 1.74 -13.92
C HIS A 32 -9.69 0.54 -12.96
N MET A 33 -10.86 0.08 -12.52
CA MET A 33 -10.97 -0.96 -11.51
C MET A 33 -10.40 -2.31 -11.98
N ASP A 34 -10.63 -2.67 -13.24
CA ASP A 34 -10.07 -3.90 -13.86
C ASP A 34 -8.54 -3.84 -13.96
N ASP A 35 -8.00 -2.70 -14.40
CA ASP A 35 -6.55 -2.48 -14.48
C ASP A 35 -5.90 -2.45 -13.09
N LEU A 36 -6.57 -1.90 -12.08
CA LEU A 36 -6.11 -1.95 -10.69
C LEU A 36 -6.15 -3.37 -10.12
N LEU A 37 -7.17 -4.16 -10.41
CA LEU A 37 -7.24 -5.55 -9.95
C LEU A 37 -6.17 -6.41 -10.64
N LYS A 38 -5.95 -6.21 -11.93
CA LYS A 38 -4.96 -6.95 -12.73
C LYS A 38 -3.52 -6.56 -12.38
N ASN A 39 -3.22 -5.27 -12.35
CA ASN A 39 -1.88 -4.77 -12.04
C ASN A 39 -1.60 -4.84 -10.54
N GLY A 40 -2.58 -4.49 -9.71
CA GLY A 40 -2.51 -4.61 -8.26
C GLY A 40 -2.40 -6.05 -7.79
N GLY A 41 -3.11 -7.01 -8.42
CA GLY A 41 -2.95 -8.44 -8.13
C GLY A 41 -1.55 -8.97 -8.46
N THR A 42 -0.97 -8.49 -9.57
CA THR A 42 0.41 -8.85 -9.96
C THR A 42 1.44 -8.24 -8.99
N LEU A 43 1.23 -7.00 -8.55
CA LEU A 43 2.05 -6.32 -7.54
C LEU A 43 1.95 -7.00 -6.18
N LEU A 44 0.74 -7.33 -5.70
CA LEU A 44 0.52 -8.05 -4.46
C LEU A 44 1.18 -9.43 -4.46
N ARG A 45 1.11 -10.14 -5.59
CA ARG A 45 1.80 -11.42 -5.76
C ARG A 45 3.33 -11.27 -5.75
N LYS A 46 3.85 -10.15 -6.27
CA LYS A 46 5.28 -9.86 -6.27
C LYS A 46 5.76 -9.44 -4.87
N VAL A 47 4.95 -8.67 -4.16
CA VAL A 47 5.17 -8.29 -2.75
C VAL A 47 5.14 -9.53 -1.87
N SER A 48 4.13 -10.39 -1.98
CA SER A 48 4.00 -11.59 -1.16
C SER A 48 5.15 -12.59 -1.37
N LYS A 49 5.72 -12.64 -2.58
CA LYS A 49 6.82 -13.53 -2.91
C LYS A 49 8.20 -12.99 -2.51
N ASN A 50 8.38 -11.67 -2.44
CA ASN A 50 9.71 -11.05 -2.23
C ASN A 50 9.87 -10.38 -0.87
N PHE A 51 8.84 -10.29 -0.04
CA PHE A 51 8.95 -9.68 1.28
C PHE A 51 9.58 -10.66 2.27
N THR A 52 10.60 -10.19 2.98
CA THR A 52 11.18 -10.93 4.11
C THR A 52 10.23 -10.89 5.31
N SER A 53 10.34 -11.85 6.23
CA SER A 53 9.47 -11.93 7.41
C SER A 53 9.44 -10.64 8.23
N THR A 54 10.59 -9.95 8.35
CA THR A 54 10.69 -8.67 9.04
C THR A 54 9.88 -7.58 8.35
N GLN A 55 9.92 -7.49 7.02
CA GLN A 55 9.16 -6.50 6.25
C GLN A 55 7.65 -6.73 6.34
N MET A 56 7.22 -8.00 6.36
CA MET A 56 5.81 -8.37 6.57
C MET A 56 5.31 -7.95 7.96
N ILE A 57 6.07 -8.22 9.01
CA ILE A 57 5.71 -7.82 10.39
C ILE A 57 5.57 -6.31 10.49
N LEU A 58 6.52 -5.55 9.94
CA LEU A 58 6.48 -4.09 9.93
C LEU A 58 5.30 -3.55 9.11
N ALA A 59 5.01 -4.17 7.96
CA ALA A 59 3.88 -3.78 7.12
C ALA A 59 2.54 -3.98 7.85
N VAL A 60 2.35 -5.13 8.52
CA VAL A 60 1.13 -5.41 9.30
C VAL A 60 1.00 -4.44 10.47
N ALA A 61 2.08 -4.14 11.18
CA ALA A 61 2.07 -3.17 12.27
C ALA A 61 1.69 -1.76 11.78
N ALA A 62 2.27 -1.32 10.66
CA ALA A 62 1.95 -0.03 10.05
C ALA A 62 0.46 0.02 9.63
N LEU A 63 -0.05 -1.03 8.98
CA LEU A 63 -1.47 -1.12 8.60
C LEU A 63 -2.40 -1.05 9.82
N ALA A 64 -2.07 -1.72 10.92
CA ALA A 64 -2.87 -1.67 12.14
C ALA A 64 -2.93 -0.25 12.72
N VAL A 65 -1.79 0.44 12.83
CA VAL A 65 -1.74 1.82 13.35
C VAL A 65 -2.56 2.76 12.48
N VAL A 66 -2.39 2.71 11.16
CA VAL A 66 -3.18 3.53 10.22
C VAL A 66 -4.67 3.25 10.36
N SER A 67 -5.06 1.97 10.47
CA SER A 67 -6.47 1.59 10.60
C SER A 67 -7.10 2.18 11.87
N ILE A 68 -6.40 2.12 13.01
CA ILE A 68 -6.87 2.69 14.28
C ILE A 68 -7.07 4.20 14.14
N VAL A 69 -6.12 4.91 13.51
CA VAL A 69 -6.20 6.37 13.32
C VAL A 69 -7.37 6.73 12.41
N VAL A 70 -7.57 6.01 11.30
CA VAL A 70 -8.68 6.25 10.36
C VAL A 70 -10.02 6.02 11.05
N VAL A 71 -10.20 4.89 11.75
CA VAL A 71 -11.43 4.60 12.49
C VAL A 71 -11.71 5.66 13.54
N LYS A 72 -10.69 6.04 14.31
CA LYS A 72 -10.82 7.09 15.32
C LYS A 72 -11.23 8.43 14.69
N ARG A 73 -10.58 8.83 13.60
CA ARG A 73 -10.98 10.03 12.84
C ARG A 73 -12.41 9.93 12.32
N ALA A 74 -12.84 8.78 11.81
CA ALA A 74 -14.19 8.61 11.29
C ALA A 74 -15.24 8.77 12.41
N VAL A 75 -14.98 8.18 13.59
CA VAL A 75 -15.84 8.30 14.78
C VAL A 75 -15.83 9.73 15.35
N ASP A 76 -14.68 10.40 15.40
CA ASP A 76 -14.55 11.76 15.93
C ASP A 76 -15.20 12.83 15.01
N ASN A 77 -15.48 12.51 13.75
CA ASN A 77 -16.12 13.42 12.78
C ASN A 77 -17.64 13.14 12.60
N GLU A 78 -18.23 12.30 13.44
CA GLU A 78 -19.69 12.07 13.53
C GLU A 78 -20.32 12.88 14.68
#